data_AF-A0A6G4XDX7-F1
#
_entry.id   AF-A0A6G4XDX7-F1
#
_cell.length_a   1.000
_cell.length_b   1.000
_cell.length_c   1.000
_cell.angle_alpha   90.00
_cell.angle_beta   90.00
_cell.angle_gamma   90.00
#
_symmetry.space_group_name_H-M   'P 1'
#
loop_
_entity.id
_entity.type
_entity.pdbx_description
1 polymer ?
#
loop_
_entity_poly.entity_id
_entity_poly.type
_entity_poly.pdbx_seq_one_letter_code
_entity_poly.pdbx_strand_id
1 'polypeptide(L)'
;MTEVEVPGPEPDWQPATQPPYYTGRNPAHQYSVWEHSAPLFQMIGVLALPVQPVAKRLRLEVERSWDGLDELDVVLFRLRGFSFAISKHDGNPAGVSYVWLTEPHEQADKALDTLLEVVGIGESSVVLRGDAHEVPEGRTPTTQGTGPPVEVTDVTLSTSLWARFRRAIGRTP
;
A
#
# COMPACT_ATOMS: atom_id res chain seq x y z
N MET A 1 2.26 35.99 29.13
CA MET A 1 1.65 34.78 28.56
C MET A 1 1.89 33.66 29.54
N THR A 2 0.84 33.00 30.03
CA THR A 2 0.96 31.86 30.92
C THR A 2 1.12 30.61 30.05
N GLU A 3 2.22 29.89 30.25
CA GLU A 3 2.51 28.64 29.53
C GLU A 3 1.55 27.54 30.02
N VAL A 4 0.91 26.84 29.08
CA VAL A 4 0.01 25.72 29.41
C VAL A 4 0.86 24.46 29.43
N GLU A 5 1.01 23.84 30.60
CA GLU A 5 1.72 22.57 30.74
C GLU A 5 0.83 21.40 30.31
N VAL A 6 1.34 20.58 29.39
CA VAL A 6 0.68 19.35 28.93
C VAL A 6 1.22 18.18 29.77
N PRO A 7 0.36 17.35 30.39
CA PRO A 7 0.81 16.20 31.14
C PRO A 7 1.54 15.18 30.26
N GLY A 8 2.47 14.44 30.85
CA GLY A 8 3.16 13.34 30.17
C GLY A 8 2.21 12.17 29.84
N PRO A 9 2.67 11.20 29.02
CA PRO A 9 1.88 10.03 28.65
C PRO A 9 1.66 9.08 29.85
N GLU A 10 0.52 8.39 29.86
CA GLU A 10 0.26 7.35 30.86
C GLU A 10 1.22 6.17 30.70
N PRO A 11 1.70 5.53 31.78
CA PRO A 11 2.72 4.48 31.70
C PRO A 11 2.29 3.22 30.93
N ASP A 12 0.99 2.97 30.81
CA ASP A 12 0.43 1.82 30.12
C ASP A 12 0.13 2.10 28.64
N TRP A 13 0.31 3.34 28.17
CA TRP A 13 0.17 3.69 26.77
C TRP A 13 1.32 3.12 25.95
N GLN A 14 0.98 2.22 25.02
CA GLN A 14 1.88 1.80 23.96
C GLN A 14 2.14 2.95 22.95
N PRO A 15 3.21 2.88 22.12
CA PRO A 15 3.42 3.80 21.01
C PRO A 15 2.21 3.89 20.06
N ALA A 16 1.86 5.10 19.62
CA ALA A 16 0.70 5.33 18.74
C ALA A 16 0.84 4.70 17.34
N THR A 17 2.07 4.34 16.95
CA THR A 17 2.42 3.70 15.68
C THR A 17 2.40 2.17 15.74
N GLN A 18 2.26 1.56 16.92
CA GLN A 18 2.35 0.11 17.07
C GLN A 18 0.98 -0.59 16.87
N PRO A 19 0.92 -1.66 16.07
CA PRO A 19 -0.24 -2.55 16.04
C PRO A 19 -0.32 -3.41 17.32
N PRO A 20 -1.50 -3.96 17.68
CA PRO A 20 -2.75 -3.93 16.90
C PRO A 20 -3.54 -2.64 17.14
N TYR A 21 -4.00 -2.04 16.06
CA TYR A 21 -4.76 -0.78 16.10
C TYR A 21 -6.05 -0.92 16.89
N TYR A 22 -6.41 0.11 17.64
CA TYR A 22 -7.64 0.17 18.45
C TYR A 22 -7.75 -0.90 19.56
N THR A 23 -6.66 -1.64 19.84
CA THR A 23 -6.66 -2.68 20.89
C THR A 23 -5.79 -2.35 22.10
N GLY A 24 -4.90 -1.36 22.00
CA GLY A 24 -4.06 -0.93 23.10
C GLY A 24 -4.65 0.20 23.94
N ARG A 25 -3.95 0.57 25.02
CA ARG A 25 -4.35 1.60 26.00
C ARG A 25 -4.18 3.03 25.49
N ASN A 26 -3.25 3.27 24.55
CA ASN A 26 -3.09 4.59 23.94
C ASN A 26 -4.33 4.96 23.10
N PRO A 27 -5.02 6.08 23.40
CA PRO A 27 -6.20 6.50 22.65
C PRO A 27 -5.88 7.03 21.25
N ALA A 28 -4.62 7.38 20.98
CA ALA A 28 -4.17 7.87 19.68
C ALA A 28 -3.62 6.72 18.83
N HIS A 29 -3.95 6.77 17.54
CA HIS A 29 -3.32 5.96 16.52
C HIS A 29 -2.71 6.88 15.47
N GLN A 30 -1.40 6.73 15.26
CA GLN A 30 -0.65 7.48 14.27
C GLN A 30 -0.37 6.59 13.06
N TYR A 31 -0.82 7.06 11.90
CA TYR A 31 -0.55 6.46 10.60
C TYR A 31 0.47 7.28 9.82
N SER A 32 1.14 6.65 8.87
CA SER A 32 2.01 7.35 7.92
C SER A 32 1.18 8.00 6.80
N VAL A 33 1.78 8.94 6.04
CA VAL A 33 1.12 9.52 4.86
C VAL A 33 0.79 8.43 3.84
N TRP A 34 1.69 7.47 3.67
CA TRP A 34 1.46 6.34 2.80
C TRP A 34 0.33 5.44 3.29
N GLU A 35 0.31 5.04 4.56
CA GLU A 35 -0.75 4.20 5.15
C GLU A 35 -2.13 4.85 4.98
N HIS A 36 -2.21 6.18 5.13
CA HIS A 36 -3.43 6.94 4.89
C HIS A 36 -3.85 6.95 3.41
N SER A 37 -2.90 7.10 2.49
CA SER A 37 -3.17 7.34 1.08
C SER A 37 -3.28 6.05 0.27
N ALA A 38 -2.57 4.99 0.66
CA ALA A 38 -2.46 3.71 -0.04
C ALA A 38 -3.81 3.10 -0.47
N PRO A 39 -4.92 3.20 0.30
CA PRO A 39 -6.22 2.70 -0.15
C PRO A 39 -6.76 3.35 -1.44
N LEU A 40 -6.26 4.53 -1.81
CA LEU A 40 -6.62 5.24 -3.04
C LEU A 40 -5.83 4.78 -4.26
N PHE A 41 -4.78 3.98 -4.05
CA PHE A 41 -3.85 3.57 -5.08
C PHE A 41 -4.01 2.08 -5.40
N GLN A 42 -3.89 1.75 -6.68
CA GLN A 42 -3.79 0.38 -7.16
C GLN A 42 -2.40 0.14 -7.75
N MET A 43 -1.87 -1.06 -7.54
CA MET A 43 -0.58 -1.45 -8.12
C MET A 43 -0.76 -1.72 -9.61
N ILE A 44 0.03 -1.02 -10.44
CA ILE A 44 -0.02 -1.12 -11.90
C ILE A 44 1.25 -1.73 -12.49
N GLY A 45 2.28 -1.95 -11.67
CA GLY A 45 3.46 -2.67 -12.11
C GLY A 45 4.60 -2.73 -11.09
N VAL A 46 5.66 -3.42 -11.49
CA VAL A 46 6.90 -3.59 -10.72
C VAL A 46 8.09 -3.22 -11.60
N LEU A 47 8.93 -2.33 -11.11
CA LEU A 47 10.17 -1.92 -11.76
C LEU A 47 11.38 -2.67 -11.17
N ALA A 48 12.26 -3.16 -12.04
CA ALA A 48 13.53 -3.81 -11.73
C ALA A 48 14.62 -2.82 -11.24
N LEU A 49 14.22 -1.76 -10.54
CA LEU A 49 15.13 -0.74 -10.02
C LEU A 49 14.58 -0.13 -8.72
N PRO A 50 15.47 0.39 -7.87
CA PRO A 50 15.07 1.05 -6.64
C PRO A 50 14.39 2.40 -6.92
N VAL A 51 13.66 2.94 -5.93
CA VAL A 51 12.92 4.21 -6.06
C VAL A 51 13.86 5.42 -6.24
N GLN A 52 15.07 5.34 -5.67
CA GLN A 52 16.03 6.45 -5.59
C GLN A 52 16.47 6.99 -6.97
N PRO A 53 16.84 6.16 -7.97
CA PRO A 53 17.09 6.62 -9.34
C PRO A 53 15.94 7.42 -9.96
N VAL A 54 14.69 6.95 -9.82
CA VAL A 54 13.50 7.63 -10.35
C VAL A 54 13.31 8.97 -9.64
N ALA A 55 13.37 8.96 -8.31
CA ALA A 55 13.25 10.15 -7.49
C ALA A 55 14.31 11.20 -7.87
N LYS A 56 15.58 10.80 -7.99
CA LYS A 56 16.68 11.68 -8.40
C LYS A 56 16.46 12.25 -9.80
N ARG A 57 16.05 11.42 -10.76
CA ARG A 57 15.81 11.83 -12.16
C ARG A 57 14.71 12.88 -12.27
N LEU A 58 13.68 12.76 -11.44
CA LEU A 58 12.52 13.66 -11.40
C LEU A 58 12.62 14.75 -10.32
N ARG A 59 13.74 14.81 -9.57
CA ARG A 59 13.97 15.71 -8.43
C ARG A 59 12.87 15.62 -7.35
N LEU A 60 12.40 14.41 -7.08
CA LEU A 60 11.44 14.11 -6.04
C LEU A 60 12.15 13.86 -4.70
N GLU A 61 11.47 14.21 -3.62
CA GLU A 61 11.88 13.86 -2.27
C GLU A 61 11.34 12.48 -1.91
N VAL A 62 12.22 11.61 -1.41
CA VAL A 62 11.83 10.28 -0.91
C VAL A 62 11.38 10.42 0.53
N GLU A 63 10.14 10.02 0.81
CA GLU A 63 9.61 9.93 2.16
C GLU A 63 9.93 8.56 2.73
N ARG A 64 10.51 8.52 3.94
CA ARG A 64 10.53 7.32 4.77
C ARG A 64 9.21 7.21 5.51
N SER A 65 8.51 6.12 5.24
CA SER A 65 7.14 5.89 5.68
C SER A 65 7.00 4.44 6.16
N TRP A 66 5.78 4.01 6.47
CA TRP A 66 5.48 2.63 6.85
C TRP A 66 4.06 2.25 6.44
N ASP A 67 3.77 0.96 6.34
CA ASP A 67 2.43 0.43 6.01
C ASP A 67 1.80 -0.38 7.16
N GLY A 68 2.26 -0.10 8.37
CA GLY A 68 1.84 -0.77 9.60
C GLY A 68 2.59 -2.05 9.92
N LEU A 69 3.35 -2.59 8.96
CA LEU A 69 4.15 -3.79 9.16
C LEU A 69 5.63 -3.52 8.96
N ASP A 70 6.00 -2.75 7.94
CA ASP A 70 7.39 -2.53 7.54
C ASP A 70 7.67 -1.05 7.21
N GLU A 71 8.91 -0.62 7.45
CA GLU A 71 9.41 0.66 6.92
C GLU A 71 9.53 0.57 5.39
N LEU A 72 9.27 1.68 4.71
CA LEU A 72 9.36 1.76 3.26
C LEU A 72 9.75 3.16 2.79
N ASP A 73 10.53 3.20 1.71
CA ASP A 73 10.77 4.42 0.95
C ASP A 73 9.63 4.60 -0.06
N VAL A 74 9.00 5.77 -0.07
CA VAL A 74 7.94 6.10 -1.04
C VAL A 74 8.15 7.48 -1.64
N VAL A 75 7.75 7.63 -2.90
CA VAL A 75 7.54 8.93 -3.53
C VAL A 75 6.11 8.99 -4.03
N LEU A 76 5.41 10.09 -3.74
CA LEU A 76 4.08 10.40 -4.27
C LEU A 76 4.22 11.63 -5.16
N PHE A 77 3.73 11.56 -6.40
CA PHE A 77 3.91 12.64 -7.36
C PHE A 77 2.87 12.61 -8.47
N ARG A 78 2.74 13.72 -9.19
CA ARG A 78 1.90 13.80 -10.38
C ARG A 78 2.74 13.90 -11.64
N LEU A 79 2.34 13.20 -12.68
CA LEU A 79 2.99 13.25 -13.98
C LEU A 79 1.95 13.18 -15.11
N ARG A 80 1.95 14.20 -15.98
CA ARG A 80 1.04 14.31 -17.14
C ARG A 80 -0.44 14.01 -16.82
N GLY A 81 -0.90 14.42 -15.64
CA GLY A 81 -2.29 14.24 -15.20
C GLY A 81 -2.57 12.97 -14.40
N PHE A 82 -1.60 12.05 -14.29
CA PHE A 82 -1.69 10.84 -13.46
C PHE A 82 -1.08 11.09 -12.08
N SER A 83 -1.67 10.50 -11.03
CA SER A 83 -1.09 10.51 -9.68
C SER A 83 -0.44 9.16 -9.37
N PHE A 84 0.88 9.18 -9.26
CA PHE A 84 1.70 8.01 -8.99
C PHE A 84 2.13 7.94 -7.54
N ALA A 85 2.30 6.71 -7.06
CA ALA A 85 3.25 6.42 -6.02
C ALA A 85 4.28 5.40 -6.52
N ILE A 86 5.51 5.51 -6.06
CA ILE A 86 6.52 4.45 -6.22
C ILE A 86 7.03 4.11 -4.84
N SER A 87 6.92 2.84 -4.45
CA SER A 87 7.36 2.37 -3.13
C SER A 87 8.39 1.26 -3.22
N LYS A 88 9.28 1.22 -2.23
CA LYS A 88 10.23 0.14 -1.97
C LYS A 88 10.14 -0.21 -0.49
N HIS A 89 9.71 -1.44 -0.19
CA HIS A 89 9.64 -1.95 1.19
C HIS A 89 11.01 -2.44 1.67
N ASP A 90 11.34 -2.18 2.94
CA ASP A 90 12.49 -2.80 3.59
C ASP A 90 12.25 -4.31 3.74
N GLY A 91 13.24 -5.11 3.34
CA GLY A 91 13.12 -6.57 3.22
C GLY A 91 12.94 -7.09 1.79
N ASN A 92 12.89 -6.21 0.77
CA ASN A 92 12.99 -6.61 -0.63
C ASN A 92 14.47 -6.65 -1.11
N PRO A 93 15.14 -7.84 -1.13
CA PRO A 93 16.54 -7.94 -1.53
C PRO A 93 16.74 -7.74 -3.04
N ALA A 94 15.67 -7.81 -3.84
CA ALA A 94 15.75 -7.75 -5.30
C ALA A 94 15.90 -6.32 -5.85
N GLY A 95 15.82 -5.30 -4.98
CA GLY A 95 15.95 -3.90 -5.39
C GLY A 95 14.84 -3.44 -6.34
N VAL A 96 13.68 -4.12 -6.32
CA VAL A 96 12.52 -3.74 -7.14
C VAL A 96 11.66 -2.70 -6.45
N SER A 97 10.94 -1.89 -7.22
CA SER A 97 9.97 -0.91 -6.71
C SER A 97 8.60 -1.16 -7.29
N TYR A 98 7.56 -0.93 -6.50
CA TYR A 98 6.16 -1.06 -6.93
C TYR A 98 5.67 0.29 -7.44
N VAL A 99 4.95 0.26 -8.56
CA VAL A 99 4.33 1.45 -9.15
C VAL A 99 2.84 1.39 -8.91
N TRP A 100 2.30 2.49 -8.41
CA TRP A 100 0.91 2.60 -8.03
C TRP A 100 0.26 3.80 -8.71
N LEU A 101 -1.04 3.71 -8.96
CA LEU A 101 -1.85 4.71 -9.67
C LEU A 101 -3.18 4.94 -8.96
N THR A 102 -3.67 6.18 -8.92
CA THR A 102 -5.01 6.48 -8.35
C THR A 102 -6.16 6.35 -9.36
N GLU A 103 -5.83 6.53 -10.64
CA GLU A 103 -6.76 6.51 -11.76
C GLU A 103 -7.20 5.06 -12.08
N PRO A 104 -8.33 4.84 -12.78
CA PRO A 104 -8.83 3.50 -13.11
C PRO A 104 -7.81 2.61 -13.85
N HIS A 105 -7.92 1.29 -13.69
CA HIS A 105 -6.94 0.33 -14.22
C HIS A 105 -6.83 0.36 -15.76
N GLU A 106 -7.89 0.75 -16.45
CA GLU A 106 -7.87 0.96 -17.91
C GLU A 106 -6.82 1.99 -18.36
N GLN A 107 -6.36 2.85 -17.45
CA GLN A 107 -5.30 3.83 -17.72
C GLN A 107 -3.90 3.34 -17.30
N ALA A 108 -3.79 2.15 -16.69
CA ALA A 108 -2.55 1.61 -16.11
C ALA A 108 -1.41 1.54 -17.14
N ASP A 109 -1.67 0.94 -18.30
CA ASP A 109 -0.65 0.80 -19.35
C ASP A 109 -0.17 2.15 -19.85
N LYS A 110 -1.11 3.04 -20.20
CA LYS A 110 -0.79 4.39 -20.66
C LYS A 110 -0.01 5.19 -19.61
N ALA A 111 -0.39 5.06 -18.35
CA ALA A 111 0.28 5.72 -17.23
C ALA A 111 1.70 5.17 -17.07
N LEU A 112 1.87 3.85 -17.08
CA LEU A 112 3.19 3.22 -16.97
C LEU A 112 4.09 3.60 -18.14
N ASP A 113 3.60 3.55 -19.38
CA ASP A 113 4.35 3.97 -20.56
C ASP A 113 4.81 5.43 -20.45
N THR A 114 3.92 6.31 -19.95
CA THR A 114 4.23 7.71 -19.70
C THR A 114 5.33 7.90 -18.65
N LEU A 115 5.28 7.11 -17.57
CA LEU A 115 6.31 7.12 -16.54
C LEU A 115 7.67 6.70 -17.13
N LEU A 116 7.70 5.58 -17.86
CA LEU A 116 8.92 5.05 -18.47
C LEU A 116 9.53 6.05 -19.46
N GLU A 117 8.70 6.64 -20.34
CA GLU A 117 9.10 7.67 -21.31
C GLU A 117 9.78 8.86 -20.62
N VAL A 118 9.15 9.43 -19.59
CA VAL A 118 9.63 10.65 -18.92
C VAL A 118 10.88 10.38 -18.09
N VAL A 119 10.94 9.24 -17.41
CA VAL A 119 12.14 8.82 -16.67
C VAL A 119 13.28 8.52 -17.64
N GLY A 120 12.96 8.04 -18.84
CA GLY A 120 13.92 7.68 -19.88
C GLY A 120 14.44 6.25 -19.72
N ILE A 121 13.59 5.34 -19.24
CA ILE A 121 13.91 3.91 -19.08
C ILE A 121 13.03 3.09 -20.03
N GLY A 122 13.58 1.97 -20.51
CA GLY A 122 12.87 1.10 -21.44
C GLY A 122 12.04 0.03 -20.74
N GLU A 123 11.12 -0.59 -21.48
CA GLU A 123 10.24 -1.70 -21.05
C GLU A 123 10.99 -2.85 -20.36
N SER A 124 12.25 -3.10 -20.71
CA SER A 124 13.10 -4.09 -20.01
C SER A 124 13.26 -3.84 -18.50
N SER A 125 12.93 -2.65 -18.01
CA SER A 125 12.92 -2.32 -16.58
C SER A 125 11.63 -2.73 -15.89
N VAL A 126 10.58 -3.14 -16.62
CA VAL A 126 9.31 -3.60 -16.07
C VAL A 126 9.40 -5.11 -15.85
N VAL A 127 9.28 -5.54 -14.60
CA VAL A 127 9.25 -6.96 -14.22
C VAL A 127 7.84 -7.53 -14.43
N LEU A 128 6.83 -6.73 -14.09
CA LEU A 128 5.43 -7.12 -14.12
C LEU A 128 4.58 -5.87 -14.39
N ARG A 129 3.54 -6.02 -15.22
CA ARG A 129 2.42 -5.09 -15.30
C ARG A 129 1.27 -5.63 -14.45
N GLY A 130 0.57 -4.76 -13.74
CA GLY A 130 -0.63 -5.13 -13.01
C GLY A 130 -1.72 -5.53 -14.00
N ASP A 131 -2.41 -6.66 -13.77
CA ASP A 131 -3.59 -7.06 -14.53
C ASP A 131 -4.85 -6.50 -13.85
N ALA A 132 -5.84 -6.10 -14.67
CA ALA A 132 -7.10 -5.50 -14.22
C ALA A 132 -8.01 -6.46 -13.42
N HIS A 133 -7.59 -7.70 -13.19
CA HIS A 133 -8.45 -8.78 -12.70
C HIS A 133 -7.85 -9.43 -11.46
N GLU A 134 -8.47 -9.15 -10.30
CA GLU A 134 -9.01 -10.16 -9.39
C GLU A 134 -10.07 -9.48 -8.50
N VAL A 135 -11.24 -9.19 -9.10
CA VAL A 135 -12.49 -9.30 -8.34
C VAL A 135 -12.76 -10.79 -8.26
N PRO A 136 -12.77 -11.43 -7.07
CA PRO A 136 -13.36 -12.76 -6.94
C PRO A 136 -14.86 -12.55 -7.15
N GLU A 137 -15.30 -12.65 -8.40
CA GLU A 137 -16.71 -12.78 -8.71
C GLU A 137 -17.22 -13.99 -7.95
N GLY A 138 -18.26 -13.74 -7.16
CA GLY A 138 -18.85 -14.71 -6.27
C GLY A 138 -19.14 -16.02 -7.00
N ARG A 139 -18.78 -17.12 -6.35
CA ARG A 139 -19.35 -18.43 -6.66
C ARG A 139 -20.85 -18.27 -6.84
N THR A 140 -21.34 -18.60 -8.03
CA THR A 140 -22.72 -19.03 -8.22
C THR A 140 -23.01 -20.21 -7.29
N PRO A 141 -24.16 -20.24 -6.60
CA PRO A 141 -24.70 -21.49 -6.10
C PRO A 141 -25.99 -21.82 -6.85
N THR A 142 -25.94 -22.92 -7.60
CA THR A 142 -27.12 -23.69 -7.98
C THR A 142 -27.69 -24.35 -6.70
N THR A 143 -28.86 -23.86 -6.29
CA THR A 143 -30.01 -24.48 -5.59
C THR A 143 -29.85 -25.72 -4.66
N GLN A 144 -30.32 -25.48 -3.42
CA GLN A 144 -31.03 -26.35 -2.42
C GLN A 144 -30.30 -27.27 -1.44
N GLY A 145 -30.56 -27.02 -0.13
CA GLY A 145 -30.43 -27.96 0.98
C GLY A 145 -30.61 -27.30 2.36
N THR A 146 -31.73 -27.60 3.03
CA THR A 146 -32.27 -27.08 4.31
C THR A 146 -31.38 -27.25 5.56
N GLY A 147 -31.24 -26.20 6.40
CA GLY A 147 -30.71 -26.23 7.79
C GLY A 147 -30.71 -24.84 8.49
N PRO A 148 -30.87 -24.73 9.83
CA PRO A 148 -31.18 -23.48 10.55
C PRO A 148 -29.94 -22.60 10.84
N PRO A 149 -30.10 -21.30 11.24
CA PRO A 149 -29.06 -20.29 11.08
C PRO A 149 -28.02 -20.36 12.20
N VAL A 150 -26.74 -20.43 11.81
CA VAL A 150 -25.61 -20.23 12.71
C VAL A 150 -25.15 -18.77 12.61
N GLU A 151 -25.17 -18.14 13.77
CA GLU A 151 -24.53 -16.91 14.23
C GLU A 151 -23.45 -16.33 13.30
N VAL A 152 -23.79 -15.18 12.70
CA VAL A 152 -22.89 -14.37 11.88
C VAL A 152 -22.07 -13.49 12.82
N THR A 153 -20.86 -13.94 13.18
CA THR A 153 -19.82 -13.06 13.72
C THR A 153 -19.02 -12.50 12.55
N ASP A 154 -19.56 -11.45 11.97
CA ASP A 154 -18.97 -10.71 10.86
C ASP A 154 -18.28 -9.46 11.40
N VAL A 155 -16.99 -9.57 11.68
CA VAL A 155 -16.05 -8.43 11.71
C VAL A 155 -14.69 -8.95 11.22
N THR A 156 -14.56 -9.11 9.90
CA THR A 156 -13.23 -9.23 9.28
C THR A 156 -12.69 -7.84 9.01
N LEU A 157 -11.85 -7.34 9.92
CA LEU A 157 -11.02 -6.16 9.67
C LEU A 157 -9.94 -6.52 8.64
N SER A 158 -10.25 -6.21 7.38
CA SER A 158 -9.28 -5.92 6.31
C SER A 158 -8.38 -4.75 6.79
N THR A 159 -7.09 -4.67 6.49
CA THR A 159 -6.63 -3.96 5.28
C THR A 159 -5.10 -3.96 5.23
N SER A 160 -4.49 -5.04 4.75
CA SER A 160 -3.17 -4.93 4.13
C SER A 160 -3.26 -5.60 2.78
N LEU A 161 -3.14 -4.81 1.72
CA LEU A 161 -3.05 -5.28 0.35
C LEU A 161 -1.85 -6.22 0.19
N TRP A 162 -0.82 -6.04 1.04
CA TRP A 162 0.29 -6.97 1.25
C TRP A 162 -0.07 -8.27 1.97
N ALA A 163 -0.96 -8.27 2.97
CA ALA A 163 -1.44 -9.51 3.59
C ALA A 163 -2.22 -10.37 2.56
N ARG A 164 -2.96 -9.72 1.65
CA ARG A 164 -3.63 -10.40 0.53
C ARG A 164 -2.60 -10.94 -0.48
N PHE A 165 -1.57 -10.16 -0.81
CA PHE A 165 -0.51 -10.59 -1.72
C PHE A 165 0.39 -11.70 -1.14
N ARG A 166 0.85 -11.62 0.12
CA ARG A 166 1.61 -12.69 0.81
C ARG A 166 0.87 -14.03 0.77
N ARG A 167 -0.46 -13.99 0.91
CA ARG A 167 -1.34 -15.16 0.81
C ARG A 167 -1.42 -15.72 -0.62
N ALA A 168 -1.33 -14.87 -1.65
CA ALA A 168 -1.32 -15.27 -3.06
C ALA A 168 0.03 -15.85 -3.54
N ILE A 169 1.16 -15.36 -3.02
CA ILE A 169 2.51 -15.85 -3.38
C ILE A 169 3.02 -17.01 -2.51
N GLY A 170 2.15 -17.64 -1.71
CA GLY A 170 2.45 -18.89 -1.01
C GLY A 170 3.54 -18.81 0.07
N ARG A 171 3.89 -17.61 0.55
CA ARG A 171 4.78 -17.45 1.72
C ARG A 171 3.95 -17.11 2.95
N THR A 172 3.54 -18.15 3.66
CA THR A 172 3.20 -18.09 5.09
C THR A 172 4.46 -17.81 5.93
N PRO A 173 4.30 -17.23 7.14
CA PRO A 173 5.40 -16.81 8.02
C PRO A 173 6.34 -17.95 8.42
#